data_AF-A0A930BH98-F1
#
_entry.id   AF-A0A930BH98-F1
#
_cell.length_a   1.000
_cell.length_b   1.000
_cell.length_c   1.000
_cell.angle_alpha   90.00
_cell.angle_beta   90.00
_cell.angle_gamma   90.00
#
_symmetry.space_group_name_H-M   'P 1'
#
loop_
_entity.id
_entity.type
_entity.pdbx_description
1 polymer ?
#
loop_
_entity_poly.entity_id
_entity_poly.type
_entity_poly.pdbx_seq_one_letter_code
_entity_poly.pdbx_strand_id
1 'polypeptide(L)'
;MNFIEEALNNCHNGEDFVAAMTDIYNHFEIREILDDYHDWIRNIITIIDYDTDLQMEGLDFKSYDSQIKALKNIGLFEEAEALSLLNENSSDKDIERCYQKLALNNNYDEFWNRVYLYAERNLKGL
;
A
#
# COMPACT_ATOMS: atom_id res chain seq x y z
N MET A 1 20.07 -2.52 14.26
CA MET A 1 19.09 -3.15 13.37
C MET A 1 17.78 -2.44 13.63
N ASN A 2 17.23 -1.76 12.64
CA ASN A 2 15.90 -1.14 12.77
C ASN A 2 14.81 -2.14 12.34
N PHE A 3 13.55 -1.74 12.50
CA PHE A 3 12.38 -2.58 12.22
C PHE A 3 12.36 -3.19 10.81
N ILE A 4 12.67 -2.41 9.77
CA ILE A 4 12.69 -2.93 8.38
C ILE A 4 13.83 -3.92 8.20
N GLU A 5 15.02 -3.62 8.71
CA GLU A 5 16.17 -4.54 8.65
C GLU A 5 15.90 -5.85 9.39
N GLU A 6 15.19 -5.79 10.51
CA GLU A 6 14.78 -6.98 11.27
C GLU A 6 13.80 -7.84 10.47
N ALA A 7 12.78 -7.22 9.85
CA ALA A 7 11.84 -7.94 8.99
C ALA A 7 12.55 -8.56 7.77
N LEU A 8 13.45 -7.83 7.11
CA LEU A 8 14.22 -8.36 5.98
C LEU A 8 15.09 -9.58 6.36
N ASN A 9 15.60 -9.63 7.60
CA ASN A 9 16.41 -10.76 8.08
C ASN A 9 15.58 -11.97 8.52
N ASN A 10 14.32 -11.76 8.95
CA ASN A 10 13.49 -12.79 9.56
C ASN A 10 12.38 -13.33 8.65
N CYS A 11 11.97 -12.57 7.63
CA CYS A 11 10.89 -12.97 6.71
C CYS A 11 11.47 -13.71 5.51
N HIS A 12 10.92 -14.90 5.22
CA HIS A 12 11.41 -15.76 4.13
C HIS A 12 10.47 -15.81 2.92
N ASN A 13 9.32 -15.13 3.02
CA ASN A 13 8.36 -14.99 1.94
C ASN A 13 7.66 -13.62 2.00
N GLY A 14 6.98 -13.26 0.92
CA GLY A 14 6.33 -11.98 0.76
C GLY A 14 5.14 -11.74 1.69
N GLU A 15 4.39 -12.80 2.04
CA GLU A 15 3.28 -12.70 2.98
C GLU A 15 3.80 -12.38 4.39
N ASP A 16 4.82 -13.10 4.87
CA ASP A 16 5.47 -12.84 6.16
C ASP A 16 5.99 -11.41 6.24
N PHE A 17 6.62 -10.93 5.17
CA PHE A 17 7.18 -9.58 5.13
C PHE A 17 6.09 -8.50 5.16
N VAL A 18 5.04 -8.66 4.33
CA VAL A 18 3.93 -7.71 4.31
C VAL A 18 3.20 -7.70 5.64
N ALA A 19 2.98 -8.87 6.24
CA ALA A 19 2.41 -9.00 7.59
C ALA A 19 3.27 -8.29 8.64
N ALA A 20 4.61 -8.47 8.61
CA ALA A 20 5.50 -7.75 9.51
C ALA A 20 5.37 -6.23 9.34
N MET A 21 5.32 -5.73 8.10
CA MET A 21 5.20 -4.30 7.81
C MET A 21 3.88 -3.67 8.28
N THR A 22 2.83 -4.44 8.62
CA THR A 22 1.60 -3.88 9.19
C THR A 22 1.82 -3.16 10.53
N ASP A 23 2.89 -3.51 11.26
CA ASP A 23 3.23 -2.89 12.54
C ASP A 23 3.93 -1.52 12.40
N ILE A 24 4.14 -1.03 11.17
CA ILE A 24 4.87 0.21 10.88
C ILE A 24 4.30 1.45 11.58
N TYR A 25 3.01 1.47 11.92
CA TYR A 25 2.38 2.54 12.70
C TYR A 25 2.97 2.72 14.10
N ASN A 26 3.54 1.66 14.69
CA ASN A 26 4.21 1.70 15.99
C ASN A 26 5.68 2.14 15.89
N HIS A 27 6.18 2.34 14.67
CA HIS A 27 7.59 2.61 14.36
C HIS A 27 7.78 3.97 13.67
N PHE A 28 7.40 5.05 14.36
CA PHE A 28 7.50 6.42 13.83
C PHE A 28 8.92 6.80 13.40
N GLU A 29 9.94 6.27 14.08
CA GLU A 29 11.36 6.48 13.76
C GLU A 29 11.73 6.00 12.35
N ILE A 30 11.00 5.01 11.81
CA ILE A 30 11.25 4.49 10.47
C ILE A 30 10.82 5.49 9.40
N ARG A 31 9.84 6.35 9.69
CA ARG A 31 9.33 7.34 8.73
C ARG A 31 10.40 8.36 8.36
N GLU A 32 11.32 8.68 9.28
CA GLU A 32 12.42 9.63 9.04
C GLU A 32 13.50 9.08 8.11
N ILE A 33 13.63 7.75 8.03
CA ILE A 33 14.66 7.05 7.25
C ILE A 33 14.07 6.25 6.08
N LEU A 34 12.76 6.32 5.88
CA LEU A 34 12.06 5.49 4.89
C LEU A 34 12.59 5.75 3.47
N ASP A 35 13.07 6.97 3.22
CA ASP A 35 13.62 7.37 1.92
C ASP A 35 14.94 6.71 1.54
N ASP A 36 15.66 6.15 2.53
CA ASP A 36 16.91 5.42 2.32
C ASP A 36 16.65 3.97 1.84
N TYR A 37 15.40 3.50 1.92
CA TYR A 37 15.02 2.15 1.48
C TYR A 37 14.63 2.08 0.01
N HIS A 38 14.79 0.88 -0.55
CA HIS A 38 14.41 0.61 -1.93
C HIS A 38 12.92 0.88 -2.15
N ASP A 39 12.57 1.37 -3.35
CA ASP A 39 11.20 1.71 -3.76
C ASP A 39 10.17 0.63 -3.45
N TRP A 40 10.53 -0.66 -3.53
CA TRP A 40 9.58 -1.75 -3.33
C TRP A 40 9.11 -1.84 -1.86
N ILE A 41 9.98 -1.55 -0.90
CA ILE A 41 9.65 -1.49 0.52
C ILE A 41 8.73 -0.29 0.77
N ARG A 42 9.09 0.88 0.22
CA ARG A 42 8.26 2.10 0.31
C ARG A 42 6.88 1.90 -0.30
N ASN A 43 6.80 1.20 -1.44
CA ASN A 43 5.52 0.88 -2.09
C ASN A 43 4.64 0.02 -1.17
N ILE A 44 5.19 -1.04 -0.54
CA ILE A 44 4.43 -1.89 0.39
C ILE A 44 3.91 -1.09 1.58
N ILE A 45 4.76 -0.30 2.23
CA ILE A 45 4.35 0.55 3.36
C ILE A 45 3.28 1.55 2.93
N THR A 46 3.42 2.17 1.75
CA THR A 46 2.40 3.08 1.19
C THR A 46 1.05 2.39 1.01
N ILE A 47 1.03 1.13 0.59
CA ILE A 47 -0.22 0.36 0.43
C ILE A 47 -0.83 -0.03 1.76
N ILE A 48 0.00 -0.40 2.75
CA ILE A 48 -0.47 -0.70 4.11
C ILE A 48 -1.10 0.55 4.75
N ASP A 49 -0.44 1.71 4.63
CA ASP A 49 -0.98 2.96 5.14
C ASP A 49 -2.29 3.31 4.43
N TYR A 50 -2.31 3.18 3.10
CA TYR A 50 -3.52 3.41 2.30
C TYR A 50 -4.70 2.54 2.74
N ASP A 51 -4.49 1.23 2.89
CA ASP A 51 -5.55 0.30 3.29
C ASP A 51 -6.05 0.59 4.70
N THR A 52 -5.13 0.90 5.61
CA THR A 52 -5.46 1.24 7.00
C THR A 52 -6.28 2.53 7.06
N ASP A 53 -5.82 3.60 6.39
CA ASP A 53 -6.53 4.87 6.30
C ASP A 53 -7.92 4.67 5.66
N LEU A 54 -8.01 3.87 4.60
CA LEU A 54 -9.27 3.56 3.92
C LEU A 54 -10.26 2.84 4.86
N GLN A 55 -9.79 1.90 5.67
CA GLN A 55 -10.65 1.17 6.61
C GLN A 55 -11.06 2.01 7.82
N MET A 56 -10.20 2.93 8.26
CA MET A 56 -10.44 3.76 9.44
C MET A 56 -11.26 5.01 9.12
N GLU A 57 -10.89 5.72 8.05
CA GLU A 57 -11.40 7.05 7.72
C GLU A 57 -12.18 7.08 6.39
N GLY A 58 -11.97 6.09 5.53
CA GLY A 58 -12.57 6.05 4.20
C GLY A 58 -11.78 6.86 3.17
N LEU A 59 -12.43 7.21 2.06
CA LEU A 59 -11.87 8.11 1.06
C LEU A 59 -12.13 9.56 1.41
N ASP A 60 -11.20 10.44 1.04
CA ASP A 60 -11.25 11.88 1.28
C ASP A 60 -11.09 12.65 -0.03
N PHE A 61 -11.44 13.93 -0.03
CA PHE A 61 -11.33 14.85 -1.16
C PHE A 61 -9.87 15.32 -1.31
N LYS A 62 -9.00 14.40 -1.72
CA LYS A 62 -7.57 14.65 -1.91
C LYS A 62 -7.02 13.88 -3.10
N SER A 63 -5.83 14.27 -3.53
CA SER A 63 -5.05 13.45 -4.46
C SER A 63 -4.43 12.26 -3.74
N TYR A 64 -4.38 11.12 -4.44
CA TYR A 64 -3.77 9.87 -3.97
C TYR A 64 -2.49 9.55 -4.76
N ASP A 65 -1.74 10.56 -5.21
CA ASP A 65 -0.63 10.39 -6.17
C ASP A 65 0.44 9.38 -5.71
N SER A 66 0.81 9.38 -4.43
CA SER A 66 1.78 8.42 -3.88
C SER A 66 1.23 6.99 -3.88
N GLN A 67 -0.04 6.82 -3.46
CA GLN A 67 -0.73 5.54 -3.48
C GLN A 67 -0.89 5.03 -4.92
N ILE A 68 -1.33 5.88 -5.85
CA ILE A 68 -1.47 5.56 -7.28
C ILE A 68 -0.14 5.10 -7.86
N LYS A 69 0.97 5.77 -7.53
CA LYS A 69 2.31 5.37 -7.97
C LYS A 69 2.70 4.00 -7.41
N ALA A 70 2.49 3.77 -6.12
CA ALA A 70 2.78 2.49 -5.47
C ALA A 70 1.93 1.33 -6.06
N LEU A 71 0.62 1.55 -6.22
CA LEU A 71 -0.31 0.60 -6.83
C LEU A 71 0.14 0.22 -8.26
N LYS A 72 0.53 1.20 -9.07
CA LYS A 72 1.06 0.95 -10.42
C LYS A 72 2.36 0.15 -10.41
N ASN A 73 3.27 0.44 -9.48
CA ASN A 73 4.52 -0.31 -9.34
C ASN A 73 4.29 -1.78 -8.94
N ILE A 74 3.25 -2.05 -8.14
CA ILE A 74 2.86 -3.40 -7.71
C ILE A 74 2.09 -4.14 -8.82
N GLY A 75 1.40 -3.42 -9.70
CA GLY A 75 0.55 -3.99 -10.76
C GLY A 75 -0.94 -4.04 -10.41
N LEU A 76 -1.37 -3.17 -9.48
CA LEU A 76 -2.76 -2.96 -9.04
C LEU A 76 -3.40 -1.82 -9.85
N PHE A 77 -3.46 -1.99 -11.17
CA PHE A 77 -3.84 -0.91 -12.09
C PHE A 77 -5.30 -0.46 -11.97
N GLU A 78 -6.22 -1.39 -11.68
CA GLU A 78 -7.64 -1.08 -11.52
C GLU A 78 -7.89 -0.22 -10.28
N GLU A 79 -7.24 -0.55 -9.16
CA GLU A 79 -7.27 0.26 -7.94
C GLU A 79 -6.69 1.67 -8.21
N ALA A 80 -5.54 1.72 -8.90
CA ALA A 80 -4.89 2.97 -9.25
C ALA A 80 -5.75 3.85 -10.16
N GLU A 81 -6.49 3.24 -11.10
CA GLU A 81 -7.42 3.94 -11.98
C GLU A 81 -8.60 4.50 -11.19
N ALA A 82 -9.17 3.71 -10.26
CA ALA A 82 -10.26 4.18 -9.41
C ALA A 82 -9.85 5.44 -8.62
N LEU A 83 -8.71 5.38 -7.91
CA LEU A 83 -8.20 6.52 -7.13
C LEU A 83 -7.84 7.73 -7.98
N SER A 84 -7.41 7.54 -9.24
CA SER A 84 -7.04 8.65 -10.13
C SER A 84 -8.19 9.59 -10.49
N LEU A 85 -9.43 9.20 -10.19
CA LEU A 85 -10.62 10.03 -10.37
C LEU A 85 -10.83 11.03 -9.23
N LEU A 86 -10.10 10.89 -8.12
CA LEU A 86 -10.24 11.72 -6.93
C LEU A 86 -9.25 12.87 -6.91
N ASN A 87 -9.71 14.03 -6.45
CA ASN A 87 -8.93 15.22 -6.17
C ASN A 87 -9.69 16.13 -5.18
N GLU A 88 -9.09 17.27 -4.84
CA GLU A 88 -9.66 18.25 -3.90
C GLU A 88 -11.04 18.81 -4.29
N ASN A 89 -11.41 18.73 -5.58
CA ASN A 89 -12.70 19.20 -6.10
C ASN A 89 -13.70 18.06 -6.37
N SER A 90 -13.39 16.83 -5.96
CA SER A 90 -14.30 15.70 -6.11
C SER A 90 -15.59 15.92 -5.33
N SER A 91 -16.68 15.35 -5.83
CA SER A 91 -17.98 15.35 -5.16
C SER A 91 -18.21 14.06 -4.38
N ASP A 92 -19.20 14.04 -3.48
CA ASP A 92 -19.62 12.82 -2.78
C ASP A 92 -19.93 11.67 -3.75
N LYS A 93 -20.48 11.98 -4.93
CA LYS A 93 -20.76 10.98 -5.97
C LYS A 93 -19.50 10.40 -6.60
N ASP A 94 -18.45 11.21 -6.72
CA ASP A 94 -17.16 10.74 -7.24
C ASP A 94 -16.49 9.80 -6.22
N ILE A 95 -16.57 10.16 -4.93
CA ILE A 95 -16.12 9.32 -3.82
C ILE A 95 -16.88 7.99 -3.80
N GLU A 96 -18.23 8.02 -3.83
CA GLU A 96 -19.05 6.81 -3.84
C GLU A 96 -18.70 5.90 -5.03
N ARG A 97 -18.57 6.48 -6.22
CA ARG A 97 -18.20 5.73 -7.43
C ARG A 97 -16.80 5.14 -7.34
N CYS A 98 -15.85 5.86 -6.74
CA CYS A 98 -14.52 5.33 -6.47
C CYS A 98 -14.59 4.16 -5.50
N TYR A 99 -15.29 4.34 -4.37
CA TYR A 99 -15.42 3.33 -3.31
C TYR A 99 -15.97 2.00 -3.84
N GLN A 100 -16.99 2.05 -4.71
CA GLN A 100 -17.58 0.88 -5.35
C GLN A 100 -16.60 0.08 -6.24
N LYS A 101 -15.50 0.69 -6.70
CA LYS A 101 -14.49 0.04 -7.53
C LYS A 101 -13.31 -0.51 -6.74
N LEU A 102 -13.11 -0.07 -5.50
CA LEU A 102 -11.96 -0.49 -4.71
C LEU A 102 -12.02 -1.98 -4.40
N ALA A 103 -10.85 -2.60 -4.29
CA ALA A 103 -10.71 -4.01 -3.95
C ALA A 103 -11.41 -4.37 -2.65
N LEU A 104 -11.43 -3.47 -1.67
CA LEU A 104 -12.15 -3.61 -0.39
C LEU A 104 -13.63 -4.02 -0.58
N ASN A 105 -14.29 -3.55 -1.64
CA ASN A 105 -15.69 -3.84 -1.95
C ASN A 105 -15.87 -4.88 -3.06
N ASN A 106 -14.78 -5.41 -3.61
CA ASN A 106 -14.78 -6.34 -4.74
C ASN A 106 -13.93 -7.57 -4.42
N ASN A 107 -12.65 -7.55 -4.79
CA ASN A 107 -11.76 -8.71 -4.67
C ASN A 107 -10.53 -8.38 -3.82
N TYR A 108 -10.77 -8.26 -2.51
CA TYR A 108 -9.77 -7.89 -1.52
C TYR A 108 -8.65 -8.93 -1.36
N ASP A 109 -9.00 -10.22 -1.46
CA ASP A 109 -8.02 -11.31 -1.40
C ASP A 109 -7.04 -11.26 -2.59
N GLU A 110 -7.53 -11.03 -3.81
CA GLU A 110 -6.68 -10.89 -5.00
C GLU A 110 -5.76 -9.66 -4.90
N PHE A 111 -6.25 -8.56 -4.31
CA PHE A 111 -5.44 -7.38 -4.08
C PHE A 111 -4.22 -7.70 -3.21
N TRP A 112 -4.43 -8.33 -2.04
CA TRP A 112 -3.35 -8.66 -1.13
C TRP A 112 -2.44 -9.76 -1.69
N ASN A 113 -2.99 -10.77 -2.38
CA ASN A 113 -2.18 -11.77 -3.06
C ASN A 113 -1.18 -11.14 -4.03
N ARG A 114 -1.56 -10.07 -4.75
CA ARG A 114 -0.63 -9.33 -5.61
C ARG A 114 0.44 -8.57 -4.84
N VAL A 115 0.10 -7.96 -3.70
CA VAL A 115 1.08 -7.30 -2.81
C VAL A 115 2.07 -8.34 -2.28
N TYR A 116 1.61 -9.50 -1.84
CA TYR A 116 2.47 -10.61 -1.37
C TYR A 116 3.40 -11.10 -2.47
N LEU A 117 2.89 -11.33 -3.68
CA LEU A 117 3.70 -11.73 -4.82
C LEU A 117 4.73 -10.67 -5.23
N TYR A 118 4.40 -9.38 -5.09
CA TYR A 118 5.34 -8.29 -5.31
C TYR A 118 6.47 -8.30 -4.28
N ALA A 119 6.14 -8.46 -2.99
CA ALA A 119 7.13 -8.60 -1.92
C ALA A 119 8.02 -9.83 -2.14
N GLU A 120 7.42 -11.00 -2.41
CA GLU A 120 8.10 -12.28 -2.67
C GLU A 120 9.17 -12.16 -3.76
N ARG A 121 8.81 -11.52 -4.88
CA ARG A 121 9.71 -11.34 -6.03
C ARG A 121 10.89 -10.45 -5.69
N ASN A 122 10.68 -9.40 -4.91
CA ASN A 122 11.75 -8.48 -4.53
C ASN A 122 12.64 -9.09 -3.45
N LEU A 123 12.08 -9.79 -2.47
CA LEU A 123 12.85 -10.50 -1.43
C LEU A 123 13.78 -11.56 -2.02
N LYS A 124 13.31 -12.34 -3.00
CA LYS A 124 14.15 -13.32 -3.71
C LYS A 124 15.19 -12.70 -4.65
N GLY A 125 15.04 -11.42 -4.95
CA GLY A 125 15.95 -10.65 -5.79
C GLY A 125 17.02 -9.86 -5.01
N LEU A 126 16.94 -9.87 -3.66
CA LEU A 126 17.98 -9.36 -2.75
C LEU A 126 19.18 -10.32 -2.70
#